data_AF-T0PCR8-F1
#
_entry.id   AF-T0PCR8-F1
#
_cell.length_a   1.000
_cell.length_b   1.000
_cell.length_c   1.000
_cell.angle_alpha   90.00
_cell.angle_beta   90.00
_cell.angle_gamma   90.00
#
_symmetry.space_group_name_H-M   'P 1'
#
loop_
_entity.id
_entity.type
_entity.pdbx_description
1 polymer ?
#
loop_
_entity_poly.entity_id
_entity_poly.type
_entity_poly.pdbx_seq_one_letter_code
_entity_poly.pdbx_strand_id
1 'polypeptide(L)'
;MKNTIYITGHRNPDSDSICAAIAYAEFKNKTQKIPAIPIRLGEINRETAFVLNYFGVEPPQLVQTVKTQVADLDIDTVAPIAPDISLKMAWSIMKKNNIKTSL
;
A
#
# COMPACT_ATOMS: atom_id res chain seq x y z
N MET A 1 2.58 -11.39 -2.96
CA MET A 1 3.16 -10.04 -2.79
C MET A 1 4.14 -10.10 -1.63
N LYS A 2 5.31 -9.44 -1.69
CA LYS A 2 6.18 -9.34 -0.50
C LYS A 2 5.41 -8.54 0.56
N ASN A 3 5.29 -9.06 1.79
CA ASN A 3 4.67 -8.38 2.94
C ASN A 3 5.58 -7.24 3.44
N THR A 4 5.84 -6.25 2.60
CA THR A 4 6.64 -5.08 2.93
C THR A 4 5.78 -4.07 3.67
N ILE A 5 6.25 -3.62 4.83
CA ILE A 5 5.58 -2.60 5.63
C ILE A 5 6.18 -1.24 5.29
N TYR A 6 5.36 -0.32 4.82
CA TYR A 6 5.77 1.07 4.63
C TYR A 6 5.52 1.87 5.91
N ILE A 7 6.53 2.62 6.35
CA ILE A 7 6.50 3.40 7.59
C ILE A 7 6.60 4.87 7.22
N THR A 8 5.68 5.68 7.70
CA THR A 8 5.57 7.11 7.38
C THR A 8 5.20 7.92 8.60
N GLY A 9 5.60 9.20 8.59
CA GLY A 9 5.03 10.23 9.45
C GLY A 9 3.85 10.96 8.79
N HIS A 10 3.63 12.22 9.18
CA HIS A 10 2.53 13.04 8.68
C HIS A 10 2.76 13.60 7.26
N ARG A 11 1.72 14.18 6.66
CA ARG A 11 1.68 14.60 5.25
C ARG A 11 2.62 15.76 4.92
N ASN A 12 2.89 16.63 5.89
CA ASN A 12 3.75 17.79 5.71
C ASN A 12 5.01 17.64 6.57
N PRO A 13 5.89 16.69 6.21
CA PRO A 13 6.86 16.09 7.11
C PRO A 13 7.79 17.13 7.74
N ASP A 14 7.98 17.00 9.04
CA ASP A 14 9.00 17.69 9.82
C ASP A 14 10.20 16.76 10.06
N SER A 15 11.27 17.32 10.62
CA SER A 15 12.49 16.60 10.94
C SER A 15 12.21 15.38 11.82
N ASP A 16 11.32 15.52 12.81
CA ASP A 16 10.94 14.43 13.70
C ASP A 16 10.23 13.30 12.94
N SER A 17 9.25 13.60 12.11
CA SER A 17 8.53 12.59 11.31
C SER A 17 9.44 11.79 10.39
N ILE A 18 10.38 12.45 9.72
CA ILE A 18 11.33 11.77 8.82
C ILE A 18 12.30 10.91 9.62
N CYS A 19 12.90 11.45 10.67
CA CYS A 19 13.84 10.72 11.52
C CYS A 19 13.17 9.54 12.22
N ALA A 20 11.96 9.70 12.74
CA ALA A 20 11.19 8.65 13.38
C ALA A 20 10.83 7.53 12.39
N ALA A 21 10.43 7.85 11.17
CA ALA A 21 10.14 6.85 10.14
C ALA A 21 11.38 6.01 9.80
N ILE A 22 12.55 6.67 9.61
CA ILE A 22 13.83 6.01 9.34
C ILE A 22 14.23 5.12 10.51
N ALA A 23 14.26 5.66 11.73
CA ALA A 23 14.68 4.96 12.93
C ALA A 23 13.78 3.74 13.21
N TYR A 24 12.47 3.89 13.04
CA TYR A 24 11.53 2.81 13.30
C TYR A 24 11.60 1.70 12.25
N ALA A 25 11.80 2.04 10.97
CA ALA A 25 12.04 1.06 9.93
C ALA A 25 13.33 0.27 10.19
N GLU A 26 14.43 0.97 10.51
CA GLU A 26 15.70 0.33 10.89
C GLU A 26 15.55 -0.58 12.11
N PHE A 27 14.86 -0.12 13.14
CA PHE A 27 14.57 -0.91 14.34
C PHE A 27 13.81 -2.20 14.00
N LYS A 28 12.74 -2.12 13.20
CA LYS A 28 11.94 -3.28 12.79
C LYS A 28 12.74 -4.27 11.95
N ASN A 29 13.52 -3.79 10.99
CA ASN A 29 14.37 -4.64 10.16
C ASN A 29 15.41 -5.38 11.01
N LYS A 30 16.06 -4.70 11.96
CA LYS A 30 17.11 -5.28 12.81
C LYS A 30 16.59 -6.22 13.89
N THR A 31 15.48 -5.88 14.55
CA THR A 31 15.00 -6.64 15.71
C THR A 31 14.00 -7.73 15.36
N GLN A 32 13.08 -7.45 14.42
CA GLN A 32 11.96 -8.34 14.10
C GLN A 32 12.12 -9.02 12.74
N LYS A 33 13.17 -8.68 11.97
CA LYS A 33 13.39 -9.16 10.59
C LYS A 33 12.18 -8.95 9.68
N ILE A 34 11.40 -7.91 9.95
CA ILE A 34 10.25 -7.52 9.13
C ILE A 34 10.75 -6.55 8.07
N PRO A 35 10.49 -6.79 6.76
CA PRO A 35 10.89 -5.89 5.70
C PRO A 35 10.10 -4.58 5.80
N ALA A 36 10.72 -3.59 6.47
CA ALA A 36 10.14 -2.28 6.68
C ALA A 36 10.86 -1.23 5.83
N ILE A 37 10.12 -0.36 5.15
CA ILE A 37 10.67 0.70 4.30
C ILE A 37 10.17 2.05 4.79
N PRO A 38 11.06 3.00 5.16
CA PRO A 38 10.65 4.35 5.48
C PRO A 38 10.27 5.09 4.20
N ILE A 39 9.15 5.83 4.24
CA ILE A 39 8.66 6.68 3.15
C ILE A 39 8.26 8.05 3.70
N ARG A 40 8.18 9.04 2.82
CA ARG A 40 7.66 10.38 3.12
C ARG A 40 6.45 10.69 2.25
N LEU A 41 5.54 11.51 2.77
CA LEU A 41 4.29 11.88 2.08
C LEU A 41 4.30 13.31 1.50
N GLY A 42 5.41 14.04 1.70
CA GLY A 42 5.56 15.42 1.25
C GLY A 42 7.02 15.79 1.03
N GLU A 43 7.25 17.02 0.60
CA GLU A 43 8.60 17.55 0.42
C GLU A 43 9.30 17.77 1.75
N ILE A 44 10.61 17.52 1.73
CA ILE A 44 11.48 17.72 2.88
C ILE A 44 11.85 19.20 2.96
N ASN A 45 11.80 19.75 4.17
CA ASN A 45 12.22 21.12 4.41
C ASN A 45 13.77 21.22 4.47
N ARG A 46 14.31 22.45 4.48
CA ARG A 46 15.77 22.69 4.48
C ARG A 46 16.45 22.19 5.75
N GLU A 47 15.78 22.24 6.89
CA GLU A 47 16.30 21.78 8.17
C GLU A 47 16.50 20.26 8.15
N THR A 48 15.48 19.52 7.76
CA THR A 48 15.54 18.07 7.62
C THR A 48 16.56 17.65 6.58
N ALA A 49 16.63 18.34 5.43
CA ALA A 49 17.65 18.08 4.42
C ALA A 49 19.08 18.31 4.97
N PHE A 50 19.28 19.37 5.76
CA PHE A 50 20.56 19.62 6.42
C PHE A 50 20.94 18.50 7.38
N VAL A 51 20.01 18.05 8.23
CA VAL A 51 20.22 16.95 9.17
C VAL A 51 20.59 15.66 8.42
N LEU A 52 19.82 15.29 7.41
CA LEU A 52 20.07 14.08 6.61
C LEU A 52 21.44 14.11 5.94
N ASN A 53 21.79 15.24 5.31
CA ASN A 53 23.09 15.44 4.68
C ASN A 53 24.24 15.39 5.70
N TYR A 54 24.06 15.98 6.88
CA TYR A 54 25.06 15.98 7.94
C TYR A 54 25.40 14.56 8.41
N PHE A 55 24.39 13.69 8.51
CA PHE A 55 24.56 12.29 8.90
C PHE A 55 24.82 11.34 7.71
N GLY A 56 24.85 11.85 6.47
CA GLY A 56 25.04 11.04 5.26
C GLY A 56 23.92 10.03 5.02
N VAL A 57 22.69 10.35 5.45
CA VAL A 57 21.51 9.49 5.31
C VAL A 57 20.71 9.92 4.10
N GLU A 58 20.42 8.97 3.20
CA GLU A 58 19.56 9.22 2.04
C GLU A 58 18.11 9.51 2.49
N PRO A 59 17.46 10.53 1.88
CA PRO A 59 16.08 10.85 2.22
C PRO A 59 15.11 9.70 1.85
N PRO A 60 14.07 9.45 2.67
CA PRO A 60 13.06 8.45 2.34
C PRO A 60 12.36 8.72 1.00
N GLN A 61 11.90 7.65 0.35
CA GLN A 61 11.17 7.74 -0.92
C GLN A 61 9.86 8.54 -0.75
N LEU A 62 9.60 9.47 -1.68
CA LEU A 62 8.33 10.18 -1.75
C LEU A 62 7.22 9.28 -2.28
N VAL A 63 6.14 9.16 -1.52
CA VAL A 63 4.92 8.47 -1.91
C VAL A 63 3.78 9.47 -1.95
N GLN A 64 3.27 9.74 -3.16
CA GLN A 64 2.21 10.75 -3.36
C GLN A 64 0.81 10.23 -3.03
N THR A 65 0.61 8.91 -3.11
CA THR A 65 -0.69 8.30 -2.88
C THR A 65 -0.55 6.95 -2.16
N VAL A 66 -1.37 6.77 -1.14
CA VAL A 66 -1.64 5.49 -0.48
C VAL A 66 -3.11 5.12 -0.59
N LYS A 67 -3.81 5.74 -1.57
CA LYS A 67 -5.22 5.46 -1.82
C LYS A 67 -5.38 4.04 -2.33
N THR A 68 -6.37 3.35 -1.80
CA THR A 68 -6.82 2.04 -2.27
C THR A 68 -7.23 2.12 -3.74
N GLN A 69 -6.73 1.18 -4.52
CA GLN A 69 -7.07 0.97 -5.91
C GLN A 69 -8.06 -0.20 -6.05
N VAL A 70 -8.75 -0.29 -7.17
CA VAL A 70 -9.62 -1.45 -7.49
C VAL A 70 -8.81 -2.76 -7.52
N ALA A 71 -7.52 -2.69 -7.89
CA ALA A 71 -6.60 -3.81 -7.83
C ALA A 71 -6.28 -4.30 -6.40
N ASP A 72 -6.52 -3.49 -5.37
CA ASP A 72 -6.35 -3.87 -3.97
C ASP A 72 -7.59 -4.60 -3.42
N LEU A 73 -8.68 -4.69 -4.20
CA LEU A 73 -9.88 -5.43 -3.84
C LEU A 73 -9.71 -6.90 -4.24
N ASP A 74 -10.11 -7.81 -3.34
CA ASP A 74 -10.38 -9.19 -3.71
C ASP A 74 -11.67 -9.21 -4.55
N ILE A 75 -11.50 -9.15 -5.88
CA ILE A 75 -12.61 -9.24 -6.82
C ILE A 75 -12.94 -10.72 -7.03
N ASP A 76 -14.21 -11.07 -6.83
CA ASP A 76 -14.72 -12.39 -7.14
C ASP A 76 -14.49 -12.69 -8.63
N THR A 77 -13.66 -13.69 -8.91
CA THR A 77 -13.41 -14.15 -10.28
C THR A 77 -14.54 -15.09 -10.68
N VAL A 78 -15.46 -14.57 -11.48
CA VAL A 78 -16.59 -15.34 -12.00
C VAL A 78 -16.16 -16.12 -13.23
N ALA A 79 -16.57 -17.39 -13.34
CA ALA A 79 -16.35 -18.17 -14.55
C ALA A 79 -17.00 -17.45 -15.76
N PRO A 80 -16.26 -17.24 -16.86
CA PRO A 80 -16.81 -16.55 -18.02
C PRO A 80 -17.96 -17.35 -18.63
N ILE A 81 -19.03 -16.64 -18.97
CA ILE A 81 -20.21 -17.21 -19.65
C ILE A 81 -20.19 -16.81 -21.13
N ALA A 82 -20.62 -17.73 -21.99
CA ALA A 82 -20.70 -17.47 -23.42
C ALA A 82 -21.89 -16.53 -23.74
N PRO A 83 -21.76 -15.61 -24.72
CA PRO A 83 -22.78 -14.57 -24.98
C PRO A 83 -24.10 -15.13 -25.56
N ASP A 84 -24.11 -16.38 -26.01
CA ASP A 84 -25.25 -17.09 -26.58
C ASP A 84 -26.12 -17.80 -25.52
N ILE A 85 -25.74 -17.79 -24.24
CA ILE A 85 -26.57 -18.40 -23.18
C ILE A 85 -27.74 -17.49 -22.79
N SER A 86 -28.86 -18.12 -22.43
CA SER A 86 -30.02 -17.39 -21.91
C SER A 86 -29.76 -16.79 -20.52
N LEU A 87 -30.43 -15.67 -20.20
CA LEU A 87 -30.40 -15.05 -18.86
C LEU A 87 -30.72 -16.04 -17.72
N LYS A 88 -31.64 -16.98 -17.97
CA LYS A 88 -32.00 -18.03 -17.01
C LYS A 88 -30.85 -19.00 -16.74
N MET A 89 -30.09 -19.38 -17.77
CA MET A 89 -28.91 -20.22 -17.63
C MET A 89 -27.78 -19.49 -16.92
N ALA A 90 -27.52 -18.23 -17.28
CA ALA A 90 -26.56 -17.38 -16.58
C ALA A 90 -26.89 -17.30 -15.08
N TRP A 91 -28.15 -17.00 -14.73
CA TRP A 91 -28.61 -16.96 -13.34
C TRP A 91 -28.43 -18.29 -12.60
N SER A 92 -28.73 -19.42 -13.26
CA SER A 92 -28.57 -20.75 -12.67
C SER A 92 -27.10 -21.10 -12.41
N ILE A 93 -26.18 -20.68 -13.30
CA ILE A 93 -24.74 -20.86 -13.13
C ILE A 93 -24.25 -19.98 -11.98
N MET A 94 -24.72 -18.74 -11.89
CA MET A 94 -24.37 -17.83 -10.80
C MET A 94 -24.79 -18.38 -9.43
N LYS A 95 -26.04 -18.87 -9.33
CA LYS A 95 -26.58 -19.47 -8.11
C LYS A 95 -25.85 -20.77 -7.71
N LYS A 96 -25.49 -21.61 -8.68
CA LYS A 96 -24.75 -22.86 -8.43
C LYS A 96 -23.35 -22.61 -7.87
N ASN A 97 -22.72 -21.52 -8.28
CA ASN A 97 -21.37 -21.14 -7.83
C ASN A 97 -21.37 -20.21 -6.60
N ASN A 98 -22.50 -20.05 -5.90
CA ASN A 98 -22.64 -19.18 -4.72
C ASN A 98 -22.16 -17.72 -4.93
N ILE A 99 -22.26 -17.23 -6.16
CA ILE A 99 -21.90 -15.84 -6.47
C ILE A 99 -22.97 -14.92 -5.88
N LYS A 100 -22.54 -13.93 -5.09
CA LYS A 100 -23.44 -12.93 -4.51
C LYS A 100 -24.10 -12.14 -5.65
N THR A 101 -25.41 -12.28 -5.77
CA THR A 101 -26.23 -11.45 -6.65
C THR A 101 -26.91 -10.41 -5.77
N SER A 102 -26.46 -9.17 -5.85
CA SER A 102 -27.12 -8.04 -5.18
C SER A 102 -28.35 -7.64 -6.00
N LEU A 103 -29.45 -8.34 -5.76
CA LEU A 103 -30.81 -7.93 -6.10
C LEU A 103 -31.65 -7.92 -4.83
#